data_AF-A0AAW0H8E6-F1
#
_entry.id   AF-A0AAW0H8E6-F1
#
_cell.length_a   1.000
_cell.length_b   1.000
_cell.length_c   1.000
_cell.angle_alpha   90.00
_cell.angle_beta   90.00
_cell.angle_gamma   90.00
#
_symmetry.space_group_name_H-M   'P 1'
#
loop_
_entity.id
_entity.type
_entity.pdbx_description
1 polymer ?
#
loop_
_entity_poly.entity_id
_entity_poly.type
_entity_poly.pdbx_seq_one_letter_code
_entity_poly.pdbx_strand_id
1 'polypeptide(L)' 'TDYEGQAKKLLELMESTDVIIVAGGDGTLQEVVTGVLRRTDEATFSKIPIGFIPLGQTSSLSHTLFAESGNKV' A
#
# COMPACT_ATOMS: atom_id res chain seq x y z
N THR A 1 10.35 -0.37 -4.47
CA THR A 1 10.57 -1.81 -4.72
C THR A 1 11.19 -1.94 -6.09
N ASP A 2 12.15 -2.84 -6.24
CA ASP A 2 12.99 -3.04 -7.42
C ASP A 2 12.48 -4.21 -8.27
N TYR A 3 11.67 -5.11 -7.70
CA TYR A 3 11.06 -6.24 -8.39
C TYR A 3 9.74 -6.69 -7.74
N GLU A 4 8.92 -7.41 -8.51
CA GLU A 4 7.66 -8.00 -8.06
C GLU A 4 7.88 -9.02 -6.92
N GLY A 5 7.06 -8.95 -5.88
CA GLY A 5 7.12 -9.78 -4.68
C GLY A 5 8.05 -9.24 -3.60
N GLN A 6 8.84 -8.19 -3.86
CA GLN A 6 9.74 -7.61 -2.86
C GLN A 6 8.97 -6.96 -1.70
N ALA A 7 7.90 -6.20 -1.98
CA ALA A 7 7.07 -5.57 -0.95
C ALA A 7 6.51 -6.60 0.03
N LYS A 8 5.98 -7.69 -0.52
CA LYS A 8 5.46 -8.81 0.26
C LYS A 8 6.54 -9.43 1.15
N LYS A 9 7.71 -9.74 0.60
CA LYS A 9 8.81 -10.36 1.34
C LYS A 9 9.38 -9.45 2.44
N LEU A 10 9.45 -8.14 2.16
CA LEU A 10 9.86 -7.15 3.15
C LEU A 10 8.85 -7.08 4.30
N LEU A 11 7.56 -7.12 3.99
CA LEU A 11 6.51 -7.12 4.99
C LEU A 11 6.55 -8.35 5.87
N GLU A 12 6.88 -9.54 5.38
CA GLU A 12 7.04 -10.75 6.21
C GLU A 12 8.14 -10.61 7.27
N LEU A 13 9.17 -9.80 7.00
CA LEU A 13 10.30 -9.56 7.90
C LEU A 13 10.13 -8.31 8.78
N MET A 14 9.10 -7.51 8.54
CA MET A 14 8.87 -6.26 9.24
C MET A 14 8.35 -6.52 10.66
N GLU A 15 8.94 -5.82 11.62
CA GLU A 15 8.46 -5.78 13.01
C GLU A 15 7.31 -4.77 13.17
N SER A 16 6.82 -4.60 14.40
CA SER A 16 5.75 -3.67 14.75
C SER A 16 6.05 -2.24 14.29
N THR A 17 5.13 -1.67 13.51
CA THR A 17 5.12 -0.26 13.10
C THR A 17 3.77 0.36 13.44
N ASP A 18 3.74 1.69 13.56
CA ASP A 18 2.50 2.42 13.82
C ASP A 18 1.71 2.70 12.54
N VAL A 19 2.40 2.84 11.40
CA VAL A 19 1.80 3.19 10.09
C VAL A 19 2.61 2.55 8.96
N ILE A 20 1.93 2.20 7.86
CA ILE A 20 2.56 1.80 6.59
C ILE A 20 2.24 2.86 5.54
N ILE A 21 3.25 3.39 4.85
CA ILE A 21 3.05 4.30 3.70
C ILE A 21 3.50 3.59 2.43
N VAL A 22 2.59 3.51 1.46
CA VAL A 22 2.86 2.96 0.13
C VAL A 22 2.93 4.10 -0.87
N ALA A 23 4.12 4.37 -1.41
CA ALA A 23 4.30 5.32 -2.50
C ALA A 23 4.57 4.55 -3.80
N GLY A 24 3.60 4.52 -4.71
CA GLY A 24 3.68 3.68 -5.90
C GLY A 24 2.39 3.62 -6.70
N GLY A 25 2.25 2.59 -7.53
CA GLY A 25 1.02 2.29 -8.26
C GLY A 25 0.12 1.30 -7.52
N ASP A 26 -1.03 1.01 -8.11
CA ASP A 26 -2.02 0.07 -7.55
C ASP A 26 -1.42 -1.34 -7.32
N GLY A 27 -0.47 -1.77 -8.17
CA GLY A 27 0.23 -3.05 -8.02
C GLY A 27 1.05 -3.13 -6.73
N THR A 28 1.85 -2.11 -6.43
CA THR A 28 2.64 -2.04 -5.19
C THR A 28 1.75 -2.03 -3.95
N LEU A 29 0.62 -1.32 -4.02
CA LEU A 29 -0.36 -1.32 -2.93
C LEU A 29 -1.00 -2.70 -2.74
N GLN A 30 -1.36 -3.39 -3.83
CA GLN A 30 -1.88 -4.75 -3.77
C GLN A 30 -0.87 -5.72 -3.13
N GLU A 31 0.40 -5.63 -3.50
CA GLU A 31 1.45 -6.45 -2.89
C GLU A 31 1.57 -6.20 -1.39
N VAL A 32 1.49 -4.93 -0.97
CA VAL A 32 1.54 -4.57 0.45
C VAL A 32 0.35 -5.13 1.21
N VAL A 33 -0.87 -4.89 0.73
CA VAL A 33 -2.10 -5.41 1.36
C VAL A 33 -2.08 -6.94 1.41
N THR A 34 -1.66 -7.59 0.33
CA THR A 34 -1.53 -9.05 0.28
C THR A 34 -0.46 -9.56 1.26
N GLY A 35 0.64 -8.83 1.42
CA GLY A 35 1.67 -9.14 2.42
C GLY A 35 1.11 -9.07 3.83
N VAL A 36 0.48 -7.95 4.20
CA VAL A 36 -0.12 -7.75 5.52
C VAL A 36 -1.14 -8.83 5.84
N LEU A 37 -2.06 -9.13 4.92
CA LEU A 37 -3.15 -10.09 5.14
C LEU A 37 -2.71 -11.57 5.14
N ARG A 38 -1.49 -11.87 4.68
CA ARG A 38 -0.95 -13.24 4.68
C ARG A 38 0.00 -13.52 5.84
N ARG A 39 0.26 -12.52 6.70
CA ARG A 39 1.09 -12.71 7.90
C ARG A 39 0.38 -13.59 8.93
N THR A 40 1.16 -14.31 9.74
CA THR A 40 0.63 -15.13 10.84
C THR A 40 0.02 -14.31 11.96
N ASP A 41 0.46 -13.05 12.12
CA ASP A 41 -0.04 -12.06 13.07
C ASP A 41 -0.95 -11.01 12.41
N GLU A 42 -1.60 -11.37 11.31
CA GLU A 42 -2.50 -10.50 10.53
C GLU A 42 -3.52 -9.77 11.42
N ALA A 43 -4.12 -10.42 12.43
CA ALA A 43 -5.12 -9.79 13.30
C ALA A 43 -4.62 -8.55 14.07
N THR A 44 -3.31 -8.42 14.24
CA THR A 44 -2.66 -7.24 14.80
C THR A 44 -2.22 -6.29 13.68
N PHE A 45 -1.59 -6.85 12.64
CA PHE A 45 -0.99 -6.07 11.56
C PHE A 45 -2.02 -5.40 10.63
N SER A 46 -3.21 -5.98 10.47
CA SER A 46 -4.30 -5.41 9.67
C SER A 46 -4.97 -4.19 10.30
N LYS A 47 -4.70 -3.94 11.60
CA LYS A 47 -5.12 -2.71 12.30
C LYS A 47 -4.18 -1.54 12.06
N ILE A 48 -3.00 -1.77 11.52
CA ILE A 48 -2.03 -0.73 11.21
C ILE A 48 -2.58 0.08 10.02
N PRO A 49 -2.78 1.40 10.17
CA PRO A 49 -3.26 2.23 9.08
C PRO A 49 -2.28 2.23 7.90
N ILE A 50 -2.84 2.10 6.68
CA ILE A 50 -2.10 2.15 5.43
C ILE A 50 -2.40 3.49 4.73
N GLY A 51 -1.37 4.31 4.58
CA GLY A 51 -1.38 5.49 3.73
C GLY A 51 -0.95 5.15 2.30
N PHE A 52 -1.58 5.76 1.31
CA PHE A 52 -1.23 5.58 -0.09
C PHE A 52 -0.84 6.93 -0.72
N ILE A 53 0.26 6.93 -1.48
CA ILE A 53 0.73 8.06 -2.29
C ILE A 53 0.81 7.56 -3.73
N PRO A 54 -0.14 7.94 -4.60
CA PRO A 54 -0.15 7.49 -5.98
C PRO A 54 0.99 8.15 -6.76
N LEU A 55 2.00 7.37 -7.14
CA LEU A 55 3.12 7.83 -7.98
C LEU A 55 3.02 7.35 -9.43
N GLY A 56 2.03 6.52 -9.74
CA GLY A 56 1.73 6.09 -11.11
C GLY A 56 1.05 7.19 -11.94
N GLN A 57 1.16 7.10 -13.27
CA GLN A 57 0.44 8.02 -14.18
C GLN A 57 -1.09 7.89 -14.06
N THR A 58 -1.56 6.68 -13.76
CA THR A 58 -2.95 6.37 -13.46
C THR A 58 -3.02 5.57 -12.16
N SER A 59 -4.05 5.82 -11.35
CA SER A 59 -4.35 5.01 -10.17
C SER A 59 -5.86 4.90 -10.03
N SER A 60 -6.35 3.67 -10.09
CA SER A 60 -7.77 3.35 -9.99
C SER A 60 -8.34 3.73 -8.62
N LEU A 61 -7.53 3.60 -7.57
CA LEU A 61 -7.94 3.89 -6.21
C LEU A 61 -7.92 5.38 -5.89
N SER A 62 -7.22 6.19 -6.68
CA SER A 62 -7.11 7.62 -6.42
C SER A 62 -8.45 8.34 -6.51
N HIS A 63 -9.35 7.90 -7.40
CA HIS A 63 -10.70 8.46 -7.54
C HIS A 63 -11.61 8.18 -6.34
N THR A 64 -11.31 7.14 -5.56
CA THR A 64 -12.11 6.72 -4.41
C THR A 64 -11.51 7.22 -3.09
N LEU A 65 -10.19 7.27 -3.00
CA LEU A 65 -9.46 7.59 -1.77
C LEU A 65 -9.11 9.06 -1.61
N PHE A 66 -9.01 9.80 -2.71
CA PHE A 66 -8.71 11.23 -2.69
C PHE A 66 -9.87 12.01 -3.28
N ALA A 67 -9.97 13.30 -2.90
CA ALA A 67 -10.85 14.21 -3.60
C ALA A 67 -10.46 14.25 -5.08
N GLU A 68 -11.45 14.32 -5.97
CA GLU A 68 -11.18 14.47 -7.40
C GLU A 68 -10.19 15.62 -7.61
N SER A 69 -9.10 15.35 -8.33
CA SER A 69 -8.15 16.36 -8.76
C SER A 69 -8.82 17.25 -9.82
N GLY A 70 -9.70 18.12 -9.37
CA GLY A 70 -10.35 19.15 -10.17
C GLY A 70 -9.38 20.27 -10.50
N ASN A 71 -8.31 19.99 -11.24
CA ASN A 71 -7.59 21.02 -11.97
C ASN A 71 -8.15 21.06 -13.40
N LYS A 72 -9.37 21.60 -13.52
CA LYS A 72 -9.85 22.12 -14.80
C LYS A 72 -9.11 23.43 -15.07
N VAL A 73 -7.96 23.34 -15.73
CA VAL A 73 -7.38 24.47 -16.47
C VAL A 73 -8.11 24.63 -17.80
#